data_AF-A0A2R6I7C1-F1
#
_entry.id   AF-A0A2R6I7C1-F1
#
_cell.length_a   1.000
_cell.length_b   1.000
_cell.length_c   1.000
_cell.angle_alpha   90.00
_cell.angle_beta   90.00
_cell.angle_gamma   90.00
#
_symmetry.space_group_name_H-M   'P 1'
#
loop_
_entity.id
_entity.type
_entity.pdbx_description
1 polymer ?
#
loop_
_entity_poly.entity_id
_entity_poly.type
_entity_poly.pdbx_seq_one_letter_code
_entity_poly.pdbx_strand_id
1 'polypeptide(L)'
;MATALSALVPAAGALQAGGGTGALTALPPFVYVLAAALVVSLLSRRAGHALGIVATLAVLGVSLAVPAGTYLPVRLFGFEAALFNVDAFSRLMGIIFGFIGAVAILYSYASDADNVQTAFAMSYVGTSVGAVYAGDWLTLVFFWELMAVTSTALVWYYGGEAVRAGLRYALLHGIGGSLVLAAVLPVATGNFVRTGRIGAGFDFGVLRTLVTNRTMLVAVLYAFVVNILLSVVANVLGFTIVGFLAVPFVAFVAQSAIFYIWADGFADAYEAEYGQRPTAPDGPLKPGVTVGEDGSDETTGTPGEMMDLSDNSDDRNEGSDDDRRWE
;
A
#
# COMPACT_ATOMS: atom_id res chain seq x y z
N MET A 1 10.26 -13.04 -16.80
CA MET A 1 11.11 -11.82 -16.81
C MET A 1 10.53 -10.73 -17.71
N ALA A 2 10.08 -11.04 -18.94
CA ALA A 2 9.43 -10.07 -19.83
C ALA A 2 8.16 -9.42 -19.24
N THR A 3 7.36 -10.18 -18.47
CA THR A 3 6.09 -9.72 -17.88
C THR A 3 6.24 -8.68 -16.76
N ALA A 4 7.37 -8.67 -16.05
CA ALA A 4 7.64 -7.72 -14.97
C ALA A 4 8.09 -6.35 -15.51
N LEU A 5 8.76 -6.32 -16.66
CA LEU A 5 9.17 -5.09 -17.35
C LEU A 5 7.99 -4.40 -18.05
N SER A 6 7.02 -5.16 -18.58
CA SER A 6 5.79 -4.61 -19.14
C SER A 6 4.86 -3.97 -18.10
N ALA A 7 4.99 -4.32 -16.81
CA ALA A 7 4.21 -3.71 -15.71
C ALA A 7 4.72 -2.31 -15.30
N LEU A 8 5.91 -1.91 -15.77
CA LEU A 8 6.51 -0.58 -15.57
C LEU A 8 6.17 0.42 -16.68
N VAL A 9 5.39 0.00 -17.69
CA VAL A 9 4.96 0.89 -18.78
C VAL A 9 3.80 1.75 -18.27
N PRO A 10 3.92 3.10 -18.26
CA PRO A 10 2.82 3.97 -17.87
C PRO A 10 1.60 3.71 -18.76
N ALA A 11 0.41 3.63 -18.17
CA ALA A 11 -0.83 3.59 -18.95
C ALA A 11 -0.88 4.85 -19.85
N ALA A 12 -1.26 4.67 -21.12
CA ALA A 12 -1.15 5.67 -22.19
C ALA A 12 -1.90 7.02 -21.97
N GLY A 13 -2.55 7.21 -20.83
CA GLY A 13 -3.22 8.46 -20.43
C GLY A 13 -2.43 9.37 -19.47
N ALA A 14 -1.26 8.96 -18.96
CA ALA A 14 -0.57 9.68 -17.88
C ALA A 14 0.28 10.90 -18.34
N LEU A 15 0.44 11.12 -19.66
CA LEU A 15 1.14 12.29 -20.21
C LEU A 15 0.16 13.41 -20.60
N GLN A 16 -0.61 13.91 -19.63
CA GLN A 16 -1.27 15.21 -19.76
C GLN A 16 -0.70 16.19 -18.74
N ALA A 17 0.55 16.60 -18.97
CA ALA A 17 1.07 17.87 -18.48
C ALA A 17 1.94 18.47 -19.60
N GLY A 18 1.47 19.55 -20.19
CA GLY A 18 2.18 20.26 -21.26
C GLY A 18 3.52 20.83 -20.78
N GLY A 19 4.53 20.74 -21.65
CA GLY A 19 5.78 21.49 -21.56
C GLY A 19 6.93 20.80 -20.81
N GLY A 20 8.00 20.43 -21.53
CA GLY A 20 9.39 20.26 -21.04
C GLY A 20 9.71 19.19 -19.98
N THR A 21 8.75 18.76 -19.16
CA THR A 21 8.97 17.93 -17.96
C THR A 21 8.68 16.45 -18.18
N GLY A 22 8.22 16.05 -19.38
CA GLY A 22 7.81 14.66 -19.66
C GLY A 22 8.88 13.60 -19.37
N ALA A 23 10.17 13.93 -19.52
CA ALA A 23 11.27 13.04 -19.14
C ALA A 23 11.49 12.96 -17.62
N LEU A 24 11.25 14.04 -16.88
CA LEU A 24 11.38 14.13 -15.42
C LEU A 24 10.24 13.42 -14.69
N THR A 25 9.08 13.28 -15.34
CA THR A 25 7.90 12.59 -14.80
C THR A 25 7.79 11.14 -15.23
N ALA A 26 8.60 10.70 -16.22
CA ALA A 26 8.58 9.33 -16.74
C ALA A 26 9.17 8.30 -15.76
N LEU A 27 10.08 8.73 -14.88
CA LEU A 27 10.71 7.89 -13.86
C LEU A 27 10.57 8.53 -12.49
N PRO A 28 10.02 7.80 -11.50
CA PRO A 28 9.98 8.30 -10.12
C PRO A 28 11.38 8.65 -9.58
N PRO A 29 11.53 9.71 -8.76
CA PRO A 29 12.85 10.17 -8.29
C PRO A 29 13.69 9.14 -7.53
N PHE A 30 13.05 8.17 -6.87
CA PHE A 30 13.76 7.10 -6.17
C PHE A 30 14.60 6.24 -7.12
N VAL A 31 14.20 6.11 -8.39
CA VAL A 31 14.89 5.29 -9.40
C VAL A 31 16.30 5.82 -9.64
N TYR A 32 16.48 7.14 -9.72
CA TYR A 32 17.80 7.75 -9.94
C TYR A 32 18.79 7.34 -8.83
N VAL A 33 18.33 7.41 -7.57
CA VAL A 33 19.16 7.12 -6.41
C VAL A 33 19.43 5.62 -6.27
N LEU A 34 18.41 4.77 -6.46
CA LEU A 34 18.58 3.32 -6.36
C LEU A 34 19.42 2.75 -7.50
N ALA A 35 19.23 3.24 -8.74
CA ALA A 35 20.08 2.84 -9.86
C ALA A 35 21.54 3.23 -9.63
N ALA A 36 21.78 4.44 -9.11
CA ALA A 36 23.12 4.87 -8.75
C ALA A 36 23.71 4.01 -7.60
N ALA A 37 22.91 3.64 -6.59
CA ALA A 37 23.35 2.78 -5.49
C ALA A 37 23.85 1.41 -5.99
N LEU A 38 23.20 0.81 -7.00
CA LEU A 38 23.61 -0.46 -7.59
C LEU A 38 24.96 -0.40 -8.31
N VAL A 39 25.30 0.76 -8.89
CA VAL A 39 26.52 0.92 -9.71
C VAL A 39 27.69 1.47 -8.89
N VAL A 40 27.43 2.24 -7.82
CA VAL A 40 28.46 2.91 -7.01
C VAL A 40 29.55 1.95 -6.51
N SER A 41 29.20 0.74 -6.11
CA SER A 41 30.16 -0.28 -5.62
C SER A 41 31.17 -0.74 -6.68
N LEU A 42 30.86 -0.56 -7.97
CA LEU A 42 31.70 -0.95 -9.11
C LEU A 42 32.60 0.19 -9.61
N LEU A 43 32.37 1.41 -9.16
CA LEU A 43 33.08 2.61 -9.62
C LEU A 43 34.31 2.90 -8.76
N SER A 44 35.16 3.81 -9.24
CA SER A 44 36.16 4.44 -8.37
C SER A 44 35.48 5.29 -7.30
N ARG A 45 36.15 5.50 -6.16
CA ARG A 45 35.59 6.28 -5.04
C ARG A 45 35.06 7.66 -5.46
N ARG A 46 35.85 8.38 -6.26
CA ARG A 46 35.47 9.71 -6.79
C ARG A 46 34.24 9.63 -7.70
N ALA A 47 34.23 8.69 -8.65
CA ALA A 47 33.13 8.55 -9.60
C ALA A 47 31.83 8.08 -8.90
N GLY A 48 31.93 7.16 -7.94
CA GLY A 48 30.78 6.68 -7.17
C GLY A 48 30.13 7.79 -6.34
N HIS A 49 30.92 8.55 -5.57
CA HIS A 49 30.38 9.65 -4.78
C HIS A 49 29.84 10.80 -5.64
N ALA A 50 30.51 11.13 -6.75
CA ALA A 50 30.01 12.11 -7.71
C ALA A 50 28.67 11.68 -8.32
N LEU A 51 28.54 10.41 -8.71
CA LEU A 51 27.28 9.84 -9.20
C LEU A 51 26.19 9.93 -8.13
N GLY A 52 26.50 9.63 -6.87
CA GLY A 52 25.54 9.73 -5.78
C GLY A 52 25.06 11.16 -5.50
N ILE A 53 25.97 12.14 -5.55
CA ILE A 53 25.60 13.56 -5.42
C ILE A 53 24.69 13.97 -6.58
N VAL A 54 25.04 13.60 -7.81
CA VAL A 54 24.19 13.92 -8.99
C VAL A 54 22.81 13.27 -8.87
N ALA A 55 22.74 12.00 -8.46
CA ALA A 55 21.47 11.28 -8.32
C ALA A 55 20.55 11.90 -7.25
N THR A 56 21.10 12.35 -6.13
CA THR A 56 20.32 13.00 -5.06
C THR A 56 19.94 14.44 -5.41
N LEU A 57 20.81 15.18 -6.08
CA LEU A 57 20.47 16.50 -6.64
C LEU A 57 19.41 16.40 -7.75
N ALA A 58 19.33 15.30 -8.48
CA ALA A 58 18.24 15.08 -9.44
C ALA A 58 16.87 15.00 -8.74
N VAL A 59 16.80 14.40 -7.54
CA VAL A 59 15.57 14.42 -6.71
C VAL A 59 15.18 15.85 -6.35
N LEU A 60 16.14 16.67 -5.91
CA LEU A 60 15.92 18.08 -5.63
C LEU A 60 15.42 18.84 -6.88
N GLY A 61 16.05 18.61 -8.03
CA GLY A 61 15.65 19.20 -9.30
C GLY A 61 14.22 18.84 -9.69
N VAL A 62 13.84 17.56 -9.58
CA VAL A 62 12.47 17.10 -9.80
C VAL A 62 11.49 17.76 -8.84
N SER A 63 11.84 17.85 -7.55
CA SER A 63 10.99 18.46 -6.52
C SER A 63 10.68 19.92 -6.80
N LEU A 64 11.65 20.66 -7.37
CA LEU A 64 11.50 22.08 -7.71
C LEU A 64 10.77 22.30 -9.04
N ALA A 65 10.97 21.41 -10.01
CA ALA A 65 10.49 21.60 -11.38
C ALA A 65 9.11 20.99 -11.65
N VAL A 66 8.77 19.86 -11.02
CA VAL A 66 7.53 19.12 -11.33
C VAL A 66 6.33 19.75 -10.62
N PRO A 67 5.25 20.13 -11.34
CA PRO A 67 4.04 20.70 -10.75
C PRO A 67 3.35 19.79 -9.73
N ALA A 68 2.73 20.39 -8.72
CA ALA A 68 1.86 19.69 -7.80
C ALA A 68 0.64 19.11 -8.56
N GLY A 69 0.16 17.96 -8.12
CA GLY A 69 -0.85 17.16 -8.83
C GLY A 69 -0.26 16.17 -9.84
N THR A 70 1.06 16.14 -10.04
CA THR A 70 1.69 15.12 -10.89
C THR A 70 1.56 13.74 -10.24
N TYR A 71 1.07 12.77 -11.00
CA TYR A 71 0.74 11.44 -10.52
C TYR A 71 1.11 10.37 -11.55
N LEU A 72 1.81 9.31 -11.14
CA LEU A 72 2.17 8.17 -11.99
C LEU A 72 1.46 6.89 -11.52
N PRO A 73 0.31 6.54 -12.12
CA PRO A 73 -0.34 5.27 -11.87
C PRO A 73 0.40 4.14 -12.61
N VAL A 74 0.60 3.03 -11.91
CA VAL A 74 1.11 1.77 -12.44
C VAL A 74 0.17 0.64 -12.06
N ARG A 75 0.21 -0.45 -12.82
CA ARG A 75 -0.55 -1.67 -12.49
C ARG A 75 0.39 -2.71 -11.92
N LEU A 76 0.29 -2.96 -10.62
CA LEU A 76 1.11 -3.92 -9.88
C LEU A 76 0.23 -5.05 -9.37
N PHE A 77 0.55 -6.29 -9.74
CA PHE A 77 -0.18 -7.50 -9.30
C PHE A 77 -1.70 -7.46 -9.56
N GLY A 78 -2.14 -6.74 -10.60
CA GLY A 78 -3.55 -6.55 -10.94
C GLY A 78 -4.21 -5.33 -10.30
N PHE A 79 -3.54 -4.68 -9.34
CA PHE A 79 -4.03 -3.49 -8.63
C PHE A 79 -3.47 -2.20 -9.22
N GLU A 80 -4.23 -1.12 -9.14
CA GLU A 80 -3.71 0.23 -9.35
C GLU A 80 -2.85 0.65 -8.16
N ALA A 81 -1.62 1.07 -8.44
CA ALA A 81 -0.67 1.62 -7.49
C ALA A 81 -0.09 2.92 -8.06
N ALA A 82 0.52 3.73 -7.20
CA ALA A 82 0.98 5.08 -7.49
C ALA A 82 2.40 5.28 -6.97
N LEU A 83 3.37 5.07 -7.86
CA LEU A 83 4.79 5.17 -7.51
C LEU A 83 5.30 6.60 -7.42
N PHE A 84 4.49 7.58 -7.81
CA PHE A 84 4.84 8.99 -7.78
C PHE A 84 3.59 9.85 -7.62
N ASN A 85 3.52 10.64 -6.55
CA ASN A 85 2.50 11.63 -6.29
C ASN A 85 3.14 12.91 -5.72
N VAL A 86 2.96 14.03 -6.42
CA VAL A 86 3.52 15.33 -6.01
C VAL A 86 2.42 16.19 -5.40
N ASP A 87 2.48 16.39 -4.09
CA ASP A 87 1.67 17.35 -3.35
C ASP A 87 2.58 18.37 -2.64
N ALA A 88 2.01 19.27 -1.83
CA ALA A 88 2.79 20.28 -1.11
C ALA A 88 3.76 19.65 -0.09
N PHE A 89 3.36 18.56 0.55
CA PHE A 89 4.15 17.86 1.56
C PHE A 89 5.27 17.04 0.91
N SER A 90 4.97 16.21 -0.09
CA SER A 90 5.96 15.41 -0.80
C SER A 90 6.95 16.30 -1.58
N ARG A 91 6.52 17.46 -2.07
CA ARG A 91 7.44 18.47 -2.62
C ARG A 91 8.42 18.98 -1.58
N LEU A 92 7.94 19.42 -0.42
CA LEU A 92 8.80 19.91 0.67
C LEU A 92 9.79 18.83 1.10
N MET A 93 9.31 17.61 1.30
CA MET A 93 10.14 16.48 1.68
C MET A 93 11.14 16.11 0.58
N GLY A 94 10.75 16.12 -0.69
CA GLY A 94 11.67 15.87 -1.81
C GLY A 94 12.80 16.90 -1.90
N ILE A 95 12.51 18.18 -1.65
CA ILE A 95 13.52 19.24 -1.56
C ILE A 95 14.49 18.95 -0.41
N ILE A 96 13.97 18.63 0.77
CA ILE A 96 14.77 18.33 1.96
C ILE A 96 15.65 17.10 1.69
N PHE A 97 15.06 15.97 1.27
CA PHE A 97 15.75 14.70 1.07
C PHE A 97 16.77 14.75 -0.07
N GLY A 98 16.46 15.45 -1.17
CA GLY A 98 17.41 15.69 -2.25
C GLY A 98 18.62 16.51 -1.79
N PHE A 99 18.38 17.58 -1.02
CA PHE A 99 19.46 18.42 -0.49
C PHE A 99 20.30 17.71 0.57
N ILE A 100 19.69 17.19 1.64
CA ILE A 100 20.43 16.52 2.72
C ILE A 100 21.07 15.21 2.23
N GLY A 101 20.47 14.53 1.25
CA GLY A 101 21.05 13.35 0.62
C GLY A 101 22.35 13.66 -0.11
N ALA A 102 22.38 14.76 -0.88
CA ALA A 102 23.60 15.23 -1.53
C ALA A 102 24.70 15.60 -0.51
N VAL A 103 24.32 16.29 0.57
CA VAL A 103 25.24 16.64 1.67
C VAL A 103 25.76 15.38 2.38
N ALA A 104 24.90 14.39 2.63
CA ALA A 104 25.28 13.14 3.28
C ALA A 104 26.27 12.33 2.43
N ILE A 105 26.09 12.29 1.11
CA ILE A 105 27.04 11.61 0.20
C ILE A 105 28.36 12.38 0.11
N LEU A 106 28.31 13.72 0.10
CA LEU A 106 29.53 14.54 0.19
C LEU A 106 30.28 14.28 1.51
N TYR A 107 29.56 14.18 2.62
CA TYR A 107 30.14 13.83 3.92
C TYR A 107 30.74 12.42 3.91
N SER A 108 30.05 11.43 3.32
CA SER A 108 30.57 10.08 3.08
C SER A 108 31.91 10.12 2.34
N TYR A 109 32.02 10.97 1.32
CA TYR A 109 33.28 11.19 0.60
C TYR A 109 34.36 11.84 1.49
N ALA A 110 33.98 12.81 2.33
CA ALA A 110 34.90 13.49 3.24
C ALA A 110 35.36 12.61 4.43
N SER A 111 34.57 11.62 4.82
CA SER A 111 34.85 10.72 5.96
C SER A 111 35.51 9.39 5.56
N ASP A 112 36.12 9.32 4.38
CA ASP A 112 36.81 8.12 3.88
C ASP A 112 35.95 6.84 3.80
N ALA A 113 34.62 6.98 3.74
CA ALA A 113 33.73 5.85 3.54
C ALA A 113 34.00 5.18 2.18
N ASP A 114 33.89 3.86 2.16
CA ASP A 114 34.01 3.06 0.95
C ASP A 114 32.73 3.11 0.11
N ASN A 115 32.81 2.60 -1.12
CA ASN A 115 31.70 2.63 -2.05
C ASN A 115 30.57 1.65 -1.66
N VAL A 116 30.85 0.59 -0.92
CA VAL A 116 29.82 -0.36 -0.49
C VAL A 116 28.95 0.26 0.61
N GLN A 117 29.57 0.93 1.58
CA GLN A 117 28.87 1.73 2.59
C GLN A 117 28.03 2.83 1.93
N THR A 118 28.60 3.52 0.94
CA THR A 118 27.89 4.57 0.19
C THR A 118 26.70 3.99 -0.59
N ALA A 119 26.84 2.80 -1.18
CA ALA A 119 25.74 2.11 -1.85
C ALA A 119 24.60 1.75 -0.88
N PHE A 120 24.91 1.27 0.34
CA PHE A 120 23.89 1.03 1.37
C PHE A 120 23.20 2.33 1.81
N ALA A 121 23.97 3.40 2.02
CA ALA A 121 23.42 4.71 2.39
C ALA A 121 22.50 5.26 1.29
N MET A 122 22.91 5.16 0.02
CA MET A 122 22.09 5.56 -1.11
C MET A 122 20.84 4.69 -1.26
N SER A 123 20.92 3.40 -0.97
CA SER A 123 19.75 2.52 -0.95
C SER A 123 18.72 3.00 0.06
N TYR A 124 19.15 3.39 1.27
CA TYR A 124 18.28 3.99 2.28
C TYR A 124 17.69 5.34 1.84
N VAL A 125 18.48 6.22 1.23
CA VAL A 125 17.97 7.50 0.70
C VAL A 125 16.94 7.25 -0.41
N GLY A 126 17.23 6.37 -1.36
CA GLY A 126 16.35 6.08 -2.49
C GLY A 126 15.02 5.49 -2.05
N THR A 127 15.03 4.52 -1.14
CA THR A 127 13.79 3.95 -0.58
C THR A 127 12.99 4.98 0.21
N SER A 128 13.67 5.88 0.92
CA SER A 128 13.01 6.98 1.61
C SER A 128 12.35 7.98 0.67
N VAL A 129 13.00 8.31 -0.45
CA VAL A 129 12.40 9.14 -1.51
C VAL A 129 11.17 8.45 -2.11
N GLY A 130 11.19 7.12 -2.24
CA GLY A 130 10.02 6.35 -2.67
C GLY A 130 8.84 6.47 -1.69
N ALA A 131 9.10 6.43 -0.38
CA ALA A 131 8.07 6.64 0.64
C ALA A 131 7.52 8.07 0.61
N VAL A 132 8.37 9.08 0.39
CA VAL A 132 7.96 10.50 0.29
C VAL A 132 6.97 10.73 -0.85
N TYR A 133 7.20 10.08 -2.00
CA TYR A 133 6.37 10.25 -3.19
C TYR A 133 5.30 9.17 -3.37
N ALA A 134 5.10 8.31 -2.38
CA ALA A 134 4.09 7.27 -2.44
C ALA A 134 2.69 7.88 -2.61
N GLY A 135 1.99 7.52 -3.68
CA GLY A 135 0.64 8.05 -3.95
C GLY A 135 -0.49 7.21 -3.37
N ASP A 136 -0.17 6.07 -2.75
CA ASP A 136 -1.12 5.16 -2.13
C ASP A 136 -0.47 4.42 -0.95
N TRP A 137 -1.29 3.75 -0.15
CA TRP A 137 -0.83 3.09 1.06
C TRP A 137 0.06 1.88 0.82
N LEU A 138 -0.17 1.13 -0.25
CA LEU A 138 0.60 -0.07 -0.57
C LEU A 138 2.01 0.35 -1.00
N THR A 139 2.11 1.37 -1.85
CA THR A 139 3.39 1.99 -2.22
C THR A 139 4.10 2.54 -1.00
N LEU A 140 3.38 3.21 -0.09
CA LEU A 140 3.97 3.75 1.14
C LEU A 140 4.54 2.63 2.01
N VAL A 141 3.75 1.61 2.32
CA VAL A 141 4.20 0.49 3.17
C VAL A 141 5.35 -0.27 2.51
N PHE A 142 5.31 -0.49 1.20
CA PHE A 142 6.40 -1.12 0.47
C PHE A 142 7.72 -0.36 0.67
N PHE A 143 7.71 0.96 0.44
CA PHE A 143 8.92 1.76 0.64
C PHE A 143 9.28 1.95 2.11
N TRP A 144 8.31 1.97 3.02
CA TRP A 144 8.53 2.01 4.47
C TRP A 144 9.30 0.78 4.96
N GLU A 145 8.91 -0.41 4.51
CA GLU A 145 9.61 -1.66 4.85
C GLU A 145 10.95 -1.77 4.13
N LEU A 146 11.00 -1.40 2.84
CA LEU A 146 12.25 -1.42 2.09
C LEU A 146 13.27 -0.41 2.66
N MET A 147 12.80 0.72 3.18
CA MET A 147 13.60 1.67 3.96
C MET A 147 14.16 1.02 5.23
N ALA A 148 13.34 0.27 5.99
CA ALA A 148 13.78 -0.49 7.16
C ALA A 148 14.89 -1.50 6.85
N VAL A 149 14.72 -2.23 5.73
CA VAL A 149 15.69 -3.23 5.28
C VAL A 149 17.00 -2.56 4.89
N THR A 150 16.93 -1.48 4.10
CA THR A 150 18.12 -0.78 3.60
C THR A 150 18.88 -0.02 4.70
N SER A 151 18.20 0.56 5.68
CA SER A 151 18.84 1.16 6.86
C SER A 151 19.47 0.08 7.76
N THR A 152 18.79 -1.05 7.97
CA THR A 152 19.35 -2.18 8.74
C THR A 152 20.61 -2.73 8.07
N ALA A 153 20.58 -2.91 6.74
CA ALA A 153 21.74 -3.37 5.98
C ALA A 153 22.94 -2.41 6.11
N LEU A 154 22.69 -1.10 6.08
CA LEU A 154 23.72 -0.08 6.32
C LEU A 154 24.34 -0.21 7.72
N VAL A 155 23.52 -0.39 8.76
CA VAL A 155 24.00 -0.56 10.14
C VAL A 155 24.80 -1.85 10.29
N TRP A 156 24.34 -2.94 9.66
CA TRP A 156 25.05 -4.22 9.68
C TRP A 156 26.37 -4.20 8.93
N TYR A 157 26.50 -3.38 7.89
CA TYR A 157 27.77 -3.20 7.17
C TYR A 157 28.91 -2.76 8.10
N TYR A 158 28.61 -1.94 9.13
CA TYR A 158 29.61 -1.53 10.13
C TYR A 158 30.17 -2.70 10.95
N GLY A 159 29.39 -3.77 11.14
CA GLY A 159 29.80 -4.96 11.88
C GLY A 159 29.94 -4.75 13.40
N GLY A 160 30.52 -5.74 14.07
CA GLY A 160 30.77 -5.69 15.52
C GLY A 160 29.52 -5.45 16.36
N GLU A 161 29.59 -4.51 17.30
CA GLU A 161 28.47 -4.16 18.18
C GLU A 161 27.25 -3.59 17.44
N ALA A 162 27.44 -3.03 16.24
CA ALA A 162 26.37 -2.48 15.42
C ALA A 162 25.40 -3.58 14.94
N VAL A 163 25.82 -4.84 14.86
CA VAL A 163 24.94 -5.95 14.45
C VAL A 163 23.75 -6.09 15.40
N ARG A 164 24.01 -6.02 16.71
CA ARG A 164 22.97 -6.10 17.74
C ARG A 164 22.08 -4.85 17.74
N ALA A 165 22.65 -3.68 17.47
CA ALA A 165 21.88 -2.45 17.33
C ALA A 165 20.94 -2.52 16.11
N GLY A 166 21.45 -2.97 14.96
CA GLY A 166 20.68 -3.20 13.74
C GLY A 166 19.56 -4.21 13.92
N LEU A 167 19.79 -5.30 14.66
CA LEU A 167 18.73 -6.28 14.98
C LEU A 167 17.61 -5.67 15.83
N ARG A 168 17.95 -4.91 16.87
CA ARG A 168 16.94 -4.22 17.70
C ARG A 168 16.14 -3.22 16.88
N TYR A 169 16.81 -2.46 16.03
CA TYR A 169 16.19 -1.53 15.10
C TYR A 169 15.23 -2.25 14.14
N ALA A 170 15.68 -3.32 13.48
CA ALA A 170 14.87 -4.11 12.55
C ALA A 170 13.63 -4.72 13.23
N LEU A 171 13.77 -5.22 14.47
CA LEU A 171 12.65 -5.74 15.24
C LEU A 171 11.63 -4.64 15.58
N LEU A 172 12.09 -3.49 16.08
CA LEU A 172 11.19 -2.37 16.40
C LEU A 172 10.49 -1.82 15.17
N HIS A 173 11.21 -1.70 14.05
CA HIS A 173 10.65 -1.22 12.79
C HIS A 173 9.66 -2.23 12.22
N GLY A 174 9.99 -3.52 12.21
CA GLY A 174 9.08 -4.58 11.76
C GLY A 174 7.83 -4.70 12.62
N ILE A 175 7.92 -4.49 13.94
CA ILE A 175 6.75 -4.39 14.82
C ILE A 175 5.91 -3.17 14.44
N GLY A 176 6.54 -1.99 14.27
CA GLY A 176 5.83 -0.77 13.85
C GLY A 176 5.13 -0.92 12.51
N GLY A 177 5.82 -1.48 11.51
CA GLY A 177 5.28 -1.81 10.20
C GLY A 177 4.12 -2.79 10.26
N SER A 178 4.24 -3.84 11.09
CA SER A 178 3.16 -4.79 11.33
C SER A 178 1.93 -4.14 11.94
N LEU A 179 2.11 -3.17 12.86
CA LEU A 179 1.00 -2.41 13.44
C LEU A 179 0.32 -1.50 12.42
N VAL A 180 1.09 -0.85 11.53
CA VAL A 180 0.55 -0.06 10.41
C VAL A 180 -0.26 -0.95 9.47
N LEU A 181 0.29 -2.09 9.07
CA LEU A 181 -0.39 -3.07 8.23
C LEU A 181 -1.67 -3.60 8.89
N ALA A 182 -1.61 -3.90 10.18
CA ALA A 182 -2.79 -4.30 10.94
C ALA A 182 -3.88 -3.21 10.85
N ALA A 183 -3.56 -1.93 10.96
CA ALA A 183 -4.57 -0.87 10.84
C ALA A 183 -5.12 -0.69 9.42
N VAL A 184 -4.26 -0.77 8.39
CA VAL A 184 -4.60 -0.38 7.01
C VAL A 184 -5.24 -1.51 6.21
N LEU A 185 -4.85 -2.77 6.44
CA LEU A 185 -5.31 -3.91 5.64
C LEU A 185 -6.84 -4.10 5.65
N PRO A 186 -7.55 -4.01 6.79
CA PRO A 186 -9.01 -4.13 6.79
C PRO A 186 -9.68 -3.03 5.99
N VAL A 187 -9.25 -1.77 6.17
CA VAL A 187 -9.77 -0.60 5.43
C VAL A 187 -9.60 -0.82 3.94
N ALA A 188 -8.38 -1.17 3.53
CA ALA A 188 -8.04 -1.38 2.12
C ALA A 188 -8.87 -2.52 1.52
N THR A 189 -9.07 -3.60 2.26
CA THR A 189 -9.85 -4.76 1.80
C THR A 189 -11.34 -4.43 1.69
N GLY A 190 -11.93 -3.74 2.68
CA GLY A 190 -13.32 -3.30 2.62
C GLY A 190 -13.57 -2.30 1.48
N ASN A 191 -12.65 -1.36 1.27
CA ASN A 191 -12.72 -0.43 0.15
C ASN A 191 -12.56 -1.14 -1.21
N PHE A 192 -11.68 -2.14 -1.30
CA PHE A 192 -11.51 -2.92 -2.51
C PHE A 192 -12.78 -3.68 -2.90
N VAL A 193 -13.45 -4.32 -1.95
CA VAL A 193 -14.71 -5.03 -2.21
C VAL A 193 -15.79 -4.08 -2.74
N ARG A 194 -15.87 -2.86 -2.20
CA ARG A 194 -16.87 -1.87 -2.61
C ARG A 194 -16.57 -1.18 -3.94
N THR A 195 -15.31 -0.88 -4.22
CA THR A 195 -14.92 0.04 -5.29
C THR A 195 -14.04 -0.59 -6.38
N GLY A 196 -13.59 -1.83 -6.16
CA GLY A 196 -12.56 -2.47 -6.99
C GLY A 196 -11.17 -1.84 -6.86
N ARG A 197 -10.98 -0.89 -5.93
CA ARG A 197 -9.73 -0.13 -5.75
C ARG A 197 -9.12 -0.34 -4.37
N ILE A 198 -7.83 -0.65 -4.33
CA ILE A 198 -7.07 -0.81 -3.08
C ILE A 198 -6.64 0.53 -2.49
N GLY A 199 -6.54 1.60 -3.28
CA GLY A 199 -5.86 2.86 -2.89
C GLY A 199 -6.42 3.60 -1.67
N ALA A 200 -7.64 3.34 -1.23
CA ALA A 200 -8.29 4.02 -0.11
C ALA A 200 -7.93 3.46 1.29
N GLY A 201 -6.84 2.70 1.43
CA GLY A 201 -6.41 2.16 2.73
C GLY A 201 -6.11 3.21 3.82
N PHE A 202 -5.87 4.47 3.44
CA PHE A 202 -5.70 5.61 4.36
C PHE A 202 -6.91 6.54 4.44
N ASP A 203 -8.12 6.05 4.19
CA ASP A 203 -9.30 6.84 4.54
C ASP A 203 -9.31 7.10 6.05
N PHE A 204 -8.94 8.32 6.44
CA PHE A 204 -8.82 8.72 7.85
C PHE A 204 -10.17 8.69 8.58
N GLY A 205 -11.29 8.79 7.87
CA GLY A 205 -12.61 8.56 8.42
C GLY A 205 -12.76 7.10 8.81
N VAL A 206 -12.52 6.18 7.87
CA VAL A 206 -12.57 4.73 8.15
C VAL A 206 -11.56 4.36 9.24
N LEU A 207 -10.29 4.79 9.13
CA LEU A 207 -9.23 4.48 10.10
C LEU A 207 -9.56 5.00 11.49
N ARG A 208 -10.06 6.25 11.61
CA ARG A 208 -10.48 6.79 12.90
C ARG A 208 -11.61 5.95 13.47
N THR A 209 -12.60 5.59 12.66
CA THR A 209 -13.70 4.74 13.14
C THR A 209 -13.19 3.38 13.55
N LEU A 210 -12.38 2.68 12.75
CA LEU A 210 -11.82 1.37 13.13
C LEU A 210 -10.94 1.42 14.38
N VAL A 211 -10.10 2.45 14.54
CA VAL A 211 -9.18 2.56 15.68
C VAL A 211 -9.89 3.02 16.95
N THR A 212 -10.99 3.78 16.85
CA THR A 212 -11.78 4.25 18.01
C THR A 212 -13.00 3.38 18.31
N ASN A 213 -13.38 2.50 17.39
CA ASN A 213 -14.53 1.62 17.57
C ASN A 213 -14.22 0.58 18.66
N ARG A 214 -15.07 0.56 19.68
CA ARG A 214 -14.96 -0.34 20.83
C ARG A 214 -14.91 -1.80 20.41
N THR A 215 -15.71 -2.21 19.44
CA THR A 215 -15.78 -3.59 18.96
C THR A 215 -14.49 -4.00 18.28
N MET A 216 -13.92 -3.13 17.44
CA MET A 216 -12.64 -3.41 16.78
C MET A 216 -11.47 -3.42 17.77
N LEU A 217 -11.43 -2.49 18.72
CA LEU A 217 -10.42 -2.51 19.79
C LEU A 217 -10.50 -3.79 20.63
N VAL A 218 -11.70 -4.25 20.94
CA VAL A 218 -11.92 -5.53 21.63
C VAL A 218 -11.44 -6.71 20.77
N ALA A 219 -11.72 -6.71 19.47
CA ALA A 219 -11.23 -7.72 18.54
C ALA A 219 -9.69 -7.78 18.48
N VAL A 220 -9.01 -6.62 18.43
CA VAL A 220 -7.54 -6.55 18.50
C VAL A 220 -7.02 -7.10 19.83
N LEU A 221 -7.63 -6.73 20.96
CA LEU A 221 -7.24 -7.25 22.28
C LEU A 221 -7.41 -8.78 22.36
N TYR A 222 -8.52 -9.32 21.86
CA TYR A 222 -8.72 -10.77 21.79
C TYR A 222 -7.67 -11.45 20.91
N ALA A 223 -7.32 -10.87 19.76
CA ALA A 223 -6.26 -11.41 18.91
C ALA A 223 -4.90 -11.47 19.62
N PHE A 224 -4.56 -10.44 20.41
CA PHE A 224 -3.37 -10.45 21.27
C PHE A 224 -3.43 -11.55 22.33
N VAL A 225 -4.57 -11.70 23.01
CA VAL A 225 -4.77 -12.77 24.00
C VAL A 225 -4.60 -14.15 23.34
N VAL A 226 -5.20 -14.37 22.17
CA VAL A 226 -5.07 -15.63 21.42
C VAL A 226 -3.60 -15.88 21.02
N ASN A 227 -2.84 -14.86 20.60
CA ASN A 227 -1.42 -15.01 20.29
C ASN A 227 -0.57 -15.34 21.53
N ILE A 228 -0.88 -14.75 22.68
CA ILE A 228 -0.21 -15.09 23.95
C ILE A 228 -0.52 -16.54 24.33
N LEU A 229 -1.78 -16.95 24.26
CA LEU A 229 -2.20 -18.32 24.54
C LEU A 229 -1.55 -19.31 23.57
N LEU A 230 -1.50 -18.99 22.28
CA LEU A 230 -0.80 -19.78 21.27
C LEU A 230 0.69 -19.92 21.62
N SER A 231 1.34 -18.84 22.05
CA SER A 231 2.75 -18.87 22.46
C SER A 231 2.97 -19.79 23.66
N VAL A 232 2.08 -19.74 24.67
CA VAL A 232 2.13 -20.64 25.83
C VAL A 232 1.94 -22.10 25.38
N VAL A 233 0.92 -22.37 24.56
CA VAL A 233 0.62 -23.72 24.06
C VAL A 233 1.77 -24.26 23.21
N ALA A 234 2.34 -23.45 22.32
CA ALA A 234 3.47 -23.83 21.49
C ALA A 234 4.71 -24.18 22.32
N ASN A 235 4.99 -23.41 23.38
CA ASN A 235 6.07 -23.72 24.31
C ASN A 235 5.84 -25.04 25.06
N VAL A 236 4.61 -25.29 25.53
CA VAL A 236 4.26 -26.55 26.21
C VAL A 236 4.37 -27.74 25.25
N LEU A 237 3.86 -27.61 24.03
CA LEU A 237 3.93 -28.66 23.01
C LEU A 237 5.37 -28.93 22.56
N GLY A 238 6.20 -27.88 22.49
CA GLY A 238 7.59 -27.97 22.08
C GLY A 238 8.50 -28.83 22.98
N PHE A 239 8.04 -29.24 24.17
CA PHE A 239 8.79 -30.15 25.05
C PHE A 239 8.88 -31.58 24.52
N THR A 240 8.04 -31.97 23.56
CA THR A 240 8.06 -33.32 22.98
C THR A 240 8.13 -33.26 21.46
N ILE A 241 8.73 -34.28 20.82
CA ILE A 241 8.78 -34.35 19.35
C ILE A 241 7.36 -34.39 18.76
N VAL A 242 6.44 -35.16 19.38
CA VAL A 242 5.04 -35.25 18.95
C VAL A 242 4.32 -33.91 19.12
N GLY A 243 4.51 -33.22 20.25
CA GLY A 243 3.93 -31.90 20.46
C GLY A 243 4.50 -30.85 19.51
N PHE A 244 5.81 -30.87 19.22
CA PHE A 244 6.42 -29.99 18.24
C PHE A 244 5.80 -30.16 16.84
N LEU A 245 5.47 -31.38 16.43
CA LEU A 245 4.74 -31.66 15.18
C LEU A 245 3.29 -31.15 15.20
N ALA A 246 2.68 -30.97 16.38
CA ALA A 246 1.34 -30.42 16.53
C ALA A 246 1.30 -28.89 16.49
N VAL A 247 2.42 -28.20 16.75
CA VAL A 247 2.50 -26.73 16.79
C VAL A 247 1.99 -26.07 15.50
N PRO A 248 2.34 -26.52 14.28
CA PRO A 248 1.82 -25.91 13.05
C PRO A 248 0.29 -25.99 12.93
N PHE A 249 -0.33 -27.09 13.38
CA PHE A 249 -1.78 -27.26 13.33
C PHE A 249 -2.51 -26.38 14.33
N VAL A 250 -1.99 -26.30 15.56
CA VAL A 250 -2.53 -25.40 16.59
C VAL A 250 -2.36 -23.94 16.18
N ALA A 251 -1.20 -23.59 15.62
CA ALA A 251 -0.95 -22.27 15.06
C ALA A 251 -1.93 -21.96 13.93
N PHE A 252 -2.17 -22.88 13.00
CA PHE A 252 -3.14 -22.69 11.93
C PHE A 252 -4.56 -22.38 12.46
N VAL A 253 -5.05 -23.14 13.43
CA VAL A 253 -6.37 -22.91 14.03
C VAL A 253 -6.42 -21.58 14.78
N ALA A 254 -5.38 -21.26 15.56
CA ALA A 254 -5.30 -20.00 16.29
C ALA A 254 -5.21 -18.78 15.36
N GLN A 255 -4.44 -18.87 14.27
CA GLN A 255 -4.39 -17.81 13.25
C GLN A 255 -5.73 -17.66 12.56
N SER A 256 -6.41 -18.76 12.22
CA SER A 256 -7.77 -18.72 11.64
C SER A 256 -8.78 -18.04 12.58
N ALA A 257 -8.70 -18.32 13.89
CA ALA A 257 -9.53 -17.67 14.89
C ALA A 257 -9.21 -16.16 15.02
N ILE A 258 -7.94 -15.77 14.96
CA ILE A 258 -7.52 -14.36 14.93
C ILE A 258 -8.11 -13.64 13.72
N PHE A 259 -8.01 -14.24 12.52
CA PHE A 259 -8.60 -13.67 11.31
C PHE A 259 -10.12 -13.54 11.41
N TYR A 260 -10.80 -14.52 11.97
CA TYR A 260 -12.25 -14.46 12.20
C TYR A 260 -12.63 -13.31 13.14
N ILE A 261 -11.98 -13.22 14.30
CA ILE A 261 -12.22 -12.16 15.30
C ILE A 261 -11.99 -10.78 14.68
N TRP A 262 -10.94 -10.64 13.87
CA TRP A 262 -10.63 -9.41 13.15
C TRP A 262 -11.67 -9.06 12.08
N ALA A 263 -12.08 -10.04 11.27
CA ALA A 263 -13.05 -9.83 10.20
C ALA A 263 -14.42 -9.42 10.76
N ASP A 264 -14.85 -10.04 11.86
CA ASP A 264 -16.13 -9.74 12.52
C ASP A 264 -16.10 -8.36 13.19
N GLY A 265 -15.04 -8.03 13.94
CA GLY A 265 -14.86 -6.71 14.53
C GLY A 265 -14.76 -5.59 13.50
N PHE A 266 -14.14 -5.87 12.34
CA PHE A 266 -14.11 -4.96 11.21
C PHE A 266 -15.50 -4.78 10.57
N ALA A 267 -16.24 -5.87 10.36
CA ALA A 267 -17.57 -5.83 9.77
C ALA A 267 -18.53 -4.99 10.63
N ASP A 268 -18.50 -5.17 11.94
CA ASP A 268 -19.31 -4.39 12.90
C ASP A 268 -18.90 -2.91 12.91
N ALA A 269 -17.60 -2.61 12.86
CA ALA A 269 -17.12 -1.23 12.84
C ALA A 269 -17.45 -0.51 11.53
N TYR A 270 -17.41 -1.23 10.41
CA TYR A 270 -17.83 -0.74 9.11
C TYR A 270 -19.35 -0.51 9.05
N GLU A 271 -20.15 -1.43 9.57
CA GLU A 271 -21.61 -1.30 9.66
C GLU A 271 -22.03 -0.08 10.50
N ALA A 272 -21.34 0.18 11.61
CA ALA A 272 -21.59 1.35 12.44
C ALA A 272 -21.34 2.69 11.72
N GLU A 273 -20.38 2.74 10.80
CA GLU A 273 -20.01 3.96 10.05
C GLU A 273 -20.86 4.14 8.79
N TYR A 274 -21.08 3.05 8.05
CA TYR A 274 -21.64 3.08 6.70
C TYR A 274 -23.08 2.57 6.61
N GLY A 275 -23.67 2.14 7.73
CA GLY A 275 -25.04 1.64 7.80
C GLY A 275 -25.27 0.27 7.13
N GLN A 276 -24.19 -0.40 6.72
CA GLN A 276 -24.23 -1.71 6.07
C GLN A 276 -22.95 -2.50 6.37
N ARG A 277 -23.03 -3.83 6.49
CA ARG A 277 -21.83 -4.68 6.59
C ARG A 277 -21.02 -4.63 5.29
N PRO A 278 -19.69 -4.85 5.33
CA PRO A 278 -18.92 -5.12 4.13
C PRO A 278 -19.46 -6.41 3.50
N THR A 279 -20.27 -6.30 2.45
CA THR A 279 -20.93 -7.47 1.85
C THR A 279 -19.90 -8.31 1.08
N ALA A 280 -20.00 -9.64 1.22
CA ALA A 280 -19.59 -10.52 0.14
C ALA A 280 -20.54 -10.26 -1.05
N PRO A 281 -20.08 -10.37 -2.32
CA PRO A 281 -20.95 -10.14 -3.48
C PRO A 281 -22.25 -10.93 -3.30
N ASP A 282 -23.38 -10.23 -3.43
CA ASP A 282 -24.67 -10.70 -2.96
C ASP A 282 -25.02 -12.10 -3.49
N GLY A 283 -25.01 -13.10 -2.60
CA GLY A 283 -25.45 -14.47 -2.86
C GLY A 283 -24.37 -15.55 -2.69
N PRO A 284 -24.77 -16.84 -2.60
CA PRO A 284 -23.80 -17.94 -2.63
C PRO A 284 -22.97 -17.84 -3.91
N LEU A 285 -21.64 -18.04 -3.80
CA LEU A 285 -20.73 -18.09 -4.95
C LEU A 285 -21.35 -19.01 -6.01
N LYS A 286 -21.83 -18.41 -7.11
CA LYS A 286 -22.40 -19.20 -8.21
C LYS A 286 -21.30 -20.13 -8.71
N PRO A 287 -21.49 -21.46 -8.68
CA PRO A 287 -20.51 -22.38 -9.23
C PRO A 287 -20.31 -22.04 -10.72
N GLY A 288 -19.09 -21.68 -11.12
CA GLY A 288 -18.74 -21.50 -12.53
C GLY A 288 -18.43 -20.08 -13.01
N VAL A 289 -18.07 -19.13 -12.14
CA VAL A 289 -17.41 -17.89 -12.63
C VAL A 289 -16.01 -18.24 -13.09
N THR A 290 -15.89 -18.61 -14.36
CA THR A 290 -14.63 -18.52 -15.09
C THR A 290 -14.32 -17.04 -15.27
N VAL A 291 -13.11 -16.64 -14.88
CA VAL A 291 -12.58 -15.31 -15.18
C VAL A 291 -12.43 -15.25 -16.69
N GLY A 292 -13.41 -14.67 -17.37
CA GLY A 292 -13.41 -14.50 -18.82
C GLY A 292 -12.39 -13.45 -19.23
N GLU A 293 -11.36 -13.90 -19.95
CA GLU A 293 -10.60 -13.09 -20.88
C GLU A 293 -11.54 -12.61 -22.00
N ASP A 294 -11.85 -11.31 -22.06
CA ASP A 294 -12.13 -10.60 -23.32
C ASP A 294 -12.23 -9.09 -23.05
N GLY A 295 -11.40 -8.31 -23.75
CA GLY A 295 -11.69 -6.93 -24.04
C GLY A 295 -11.90 -6.79 -25.55
N SER A 296 -13.08 -6.33 -25.95
CA SER A 296 -13.57 -5.93 -27.29
C SER A 296 -15.05 -6.35 -27.33
N ASP A 297 -16.04 -5.70 -27.92
CA ASP A 297 -16.10 -4.60 -28.85
C ASP A 297 -17.54 -4.04 -28.82
N GLU A 298 -17.68 -2.83 -29.35
CA GLU A 298 -18.80 -2.35 -30.17
C GLU A 298 -20.25 -2.27 -29.65
N THR A 299 -20.67 -1.01 -29.50
CA THR A 299 -21.94 -0.49 -30.01
C THR A 299 -22.40 -1.16 -31.31
N THR A 300 -23.51 -1.91 -31.26
CA THR A 300 -24.45 -2.03 -32.39
C THR A 300 -25.88 -2.13 -31.85
N GLY A 301 -26.69 -1.12 -32.16
CA GLY A 301 -28.15 -1.24 -32.09
C GLY A 301 -28.67 -1.92 -33.36
N THR A 302 -29.83 -2.57 -33.27
CA THR A 302 -30.88 -2.60 -34.30
C THR A 302 -32.16 -3.23 -33.70
N PRO A 303 -33.34 -2.94 -34.28
CA PRO A 303 -34.57 -2.68 -33.54
C PRO A 303 -35.71 -3.67 -33.85
N GLY A 304 -36.68 -3.71 -32.94
CA GLY A 304 -38.05 -4.12 -33.26
C GLY A 304 -38.47 -5.45 -32.65
N GLU A 305 -39.18 -5.36 -31.53
CA GLU A 305 -40.40 -6.14 -31.35
C GLU A 305 -41.39 -5.25 -30.59
N MET A 306 -42.43 -4.84 -31.33
CA MET A 306 -43.58 -4.10 -30.84
C MET A 306 -44.28 -4.90 -29.74
N MET A 307 -44.39 -4.32 -28.55
CA MET A 307 -45.36 -4.79 -27.57
C MET A 307 -46.61 -3.91 -27.65
N ASP A 308 -47.66 -4.58 -28.08
CA ASP A 308 -49.01 -4.14 -28.38
C ASP A 308 -49.67 -3.41 -27.21
N LEU A 309 -50.15 -2.19 -27.45
CA LEU A 309 -50.97 -1.42 -26.52
C LEU A 309 -52.38 -1.32 -27.12
N SER A 310 -53.20 -2.34 -26.86
CA SER A 310 -54.65 -2.25 -27.04
C SER A 310 -55.40 -3.19 -26.10
N ASP A 311 -55.90 -2.65 -24.99
CA ASP A 311 -57.26 -2.87 -24.44
C ASP A 311 -57.40 -1.94 -23.21
N ASN A 312 -57.96 -0.73 -23.35
CA ASN A 312 -59.39 -0.39 -23.26
C ASN A 312 -59.99 -0.80 -21.89
N SER A 313 -60.01 0.11 -20.93
CA SER A 313 -61.04 1.12 -20.63
C SER A 313 -62.04 0.65 -19.58
N ASP A 314 -62.48 1.63 -18.78
CA ASP A 314 -63.62 1.62 -17.87
C ASP A 314 -63.38 0.84 -16.55
N ASP A 315 -63.58 1.41 -15.35
CA ASP A 315 -64.65 2.28 -14.92
C ASP A 315 -64.30 2.91 -13.53
N ARG A 316 -64.69 4.20 -13.35
CA ARG A 316 -65.23 4.84 -12.12
C ARG A 316 -64.29 5.02 -10.91
N ASN A 317 -63.81 6.23 -10.62
CA ASN A 317 -64.48 7.43 -10.10
C ASN A 317 -64.96 7.37 -8.63
N GLU A 318 -64.47 8.37 -7.89
CA GLU A 318 -65.04 9.03 -6.70
C GLU A 318 -65.08 8.32 -5.33
N GLY A 319 -64.28 8.88 -4.42
CA GLY A 319 -64.83 9.70 -3.33
C GLY A 319 -64.78 9.08 -1.94
N SER A 320 -63.97 9.66 -1.05
CA SER A 320 -64.44 10.42 0.12
C SER A 320 -63.29 10.74 1.08
N ASP A 321 -63.29 11.99 1.51
CA ASP A 321 -62.56 12.52 2.66
C ASP A 321 -62.74 11.61 3.89
N ASP A 322 -61.69 11.48 4.71
CA ASP A 322 -61.86 11.91 6.11
C ASP A 322 -60.51 12.13 6.80
N ASP A 323 -60.52 13.19 7.60
CA ASP A 323 -59.48 13.63 8.49
C ASP A 323 -59.03 12.54 9.48
N ARG A 324 -57.74 12.51 9.80
CA ARG A 324 -57.30 12.46 11.21
C ARG A 324 -55.82 12.75 11.44
N ARG A 325 -55.66 13.89 12.12
CA ARG A 325 -54.60 14.41 12.99
C ARG A 325 -54.12 13.40 14.06
N TRP A 326 -53.09 13.84 14.79
CA TRP A 326 -52.43 13.31 16.02
C TRP A 326 -51.17 12.51 15.71
N GLU A 327 -50.00 13.16 15.82
CA GLU A 327 -49.13 13.31 17.02
C GLU A 327 -48.04 12.24 17.06
#